data_AF-A0A5C8HN53-F1
#
_entry.id   AF-A0A5C8HN53-F1
#
_cell.length_a   1.000
_cell.length_b   1.000
_cell.length_c   1.000
_cell.angle_alpha   90.00
_cell.angle_beta   90.00
_cell.angle_gamma   90.00
#
_symmetry.space_group_name_H-M   'P 1'
#
loop_
_entity.id
_entity.type
_entity.pdbx_description
1 polymer ?
#
loop_
_entity_poly.entity_id
_entity_poly.type
_entity_poly.pdbx_seq_one_letter_code
_entity_poly.pdbx_strand_id
1 'polypeptide(L)'
;MNAPLGSSQTREVRSTRFAIIAFVLGALLGILVAGGRHLPVGGPESWGNIAAWVTGALTGLGFALAYLLPGGGRSEPRLRWRHEVPLVKRIIDLVALTGATAMLNYLIVMAVAAVFEMGFRGLMIDPLGGGVLVGFAAAAMTYGAALAGSRVSGTSVATLAISVLFIGTVASMVSSPDASWWQLHFSELGNTAGVTGYRFNLALITTGLVITVLAGYVRQDFASGLRRRGFDVGRRPKLLGVLFGGIGVCMMVVGLVPDAENFAVHVSAGSGMVVLFGAFAFVSLRYIPDLPRDLIAFTTVVVVGIIVAVLLWVPIGYYNLTGMELVAAGLLFAWLMVFVRAVEAYGAVDDDDAGSAVAEHRDG
;
A
#
# COMPACT_ATOMS: atom_id res chain seq x y z
N MET A 1 9.61 -4.95 40.79
CA MET A 1 8.43 -5.51 40.08
C MET A 1 7.99 -4.46 39.06
N ASN A 2 8.29 -4.66 37.78
CA ASN A 2 7.82 -3.75 36.73
C ASN A 2 6.35 -4.09 36.42
N ALA A 3 5.47 -3.11 36.55
CA ALA A 3 4.08 -3.24 36.13
C ALA A 3 4.03 -3.70 34.65
N PRO A 4 3.08 -4.57 34.27
CA PRO A 4 2.95 -5.00 32.89
C PRO A 4 2.71 -3.78 32.00
N LEU A 5 3.53 -3.63 30.96
CA LEU A 5 3.45 -2.52 30.01
C LEU A 5 2.10 -2.55 29.28
N GLY A 6 1.55 -1.37 28.98
CA GLY A 6 0.38 -1.28 28.10
C GLY A 6 0.66 -1.89 26.70
N SER A 7 -0.38 -2.29 25.99
CA SER A 7 -0.25 -2.92 24.64
C SER A 7 0.48 -2.01 23.64
N SER A 8 0.25 -0.70 23.69
CA SER A 8 0.96 0.30 22.89
C SER A 8 2.46 0.34 23.22
N GLN A 9 2.81 0.37 24.51
CA GLN A 9 4.19 0.41 24.98
C GLN A 9 4.93 -0.90 24.67
N THR A 10 4.24 -2.04 24.72
CA THR A 10 4.79 -3.34 24.30
C THR A 10 5.12 -3.38 22.81
N ARG A 11 4.25 -2.80 21.97
CA ARG A 11 4.50 -2.67 20.53
C ARG A 11 5.71 -1.77 20.26
N GLU A 12 5.78 -0.63 20.92
CA GLU A 12 6.88 0.33 20.77
C GLU A 12 8.23 -0.30 21.10
N VAL A 13 8.35 -0.92 22.28
CA VAL A 13 9.57 -1.59 22.73
C VAL A 13 9.98 -2.71 21.75
N ARG A 14 9.01 -3.46 21.21
CA ARG A 14 9.28 -4.52 20.22
C ARG A 14 9.80 -3.93 18.91
N SER A 15 9.19 -2.88 18.38
CA SER A 15 9.64 -2.20 17.18
C SER A 15 11.05 -1.64 17.35
N THR A 16 11.37 -1.05 18.51
CA THR A 16 12.73 -0.59 18.83
C THR A 16 13.74 -1.76 18.82
N ARG A 17 13.39 -2.92 19.39
CA ARG A 17 14.25 -4.10 19.35
C ARG A 17 14.49 -4.61 17.93
N PHE A 18 13.46 -4.62 17.09
CA PHE A 18 13.61 -4.99 15.67
C PHE A 18 14.52 -4.01 14.94
N ALA A 19 14.42 -2.72 15.22
CA ALA A 19 15.31 -1.70 14.65
C ALA A 19 16.78 -1.90 15.06
N ILE A 20 17.04 -2.20 16.34
CA ILE A 20 18.41 -2.47 16.82
C ILE A 20 19.00 -3.71 16.14
N ILE A 21 18.21 -4.79 16.03
CA ILE A 21 18.65 -6.02 15.34
C ILE A 21 18.91 -5.72 13.87
N ALA A 22 18.02 -4.96 13.21
CA ALA A 22 18.16 -4.57 11.82
C ALA A 22 19.38 -3.68 11.59
N PHE A 23 19.75 -2.81 12.54
CA PHE A 23 20.98 -2.03 12.49
C PHE A 23 22.21 -2.95 12.39
N VAL A 24 22.33 -3.87 13.35
CA VAL A 24 23.49 -4.76 13.44
C VAL A 24 23.56 -5.69 12.24
N LEU A 25 22.45 -6.36 11.90
CA LEU A 25 22.40 -7.24 10.74
C LEU A 25 22.65 -6.48 9.44
N GLY A 26 22.04 -5.30 9.28
CA GLY A 26 22.19 -4.48 8.09
C GLY A 26 23.64 -4.04 7.89
N ALA A 27 24.30 -3.58 8.96
CA ALA A 27 25.70 -3.17 8.89
C ALA A 27 26.64 -4.33 8.57
N LEU A 28 26.47 -5.48 9.23
CA LEU A 28 27.29 -6.67 8.98
C LEU A 28 27.11 -7.21 7.57
N LEU A 29 25.86 -7.31 7.09
CA LEU A 29 25.56 -7.73 5.73
C LEU A 29 26.13 -6.75 4.70
N GLY A 30 26.01 -5.45 4.94
CA GLY A 30 26.58 -4.42 4.08
C GLY A 30 28.09 -4.56 3.93
N ILE A 31 28.81 -4.69 5.06
CA ILE A 31 30.27 -4.88 5.09
C ILE A 31 30.67 -6.16 4.34
N LEU A 32 29.94 -7.25 4.61
CA LEU A 32 30.22 -8.55 3.99
C LEU A 32 30.04 -8.51 2.47
N VAL A 33 28.94 -7.93 1.99
CA VAL A 33 28.62 -7.82 0.55
C VAL A 33 29.58 -6.86 -0.17
N ALA A 34 30.04 -5.79 0.49
CA ALA A 34 31.02 -4.89 -0.09
C ALA A 34 32.38 -5.57 -0.34
N GLY A 35 32.72 -6.60 0.45
CA GLY A 35 33.92 -7.42 0.25
C GLY A 35 35.22 -6.61 0.35
N GLY A 36 35.27 -5.62 1.24
CA GLY A 36 36.44 -4.75 1.42
C GLY A 36 36.57 -3.61 0.40
N ARG A 37 35.68 -3.51 -0.58
CA ARG A 37 35.72 -2.49 -1.63
C ARG A 37 35.25 -1.14 -1.11
N HIS A 38 35.84 -0.06 -1.64
CA HIS A 38 35.24 1.27 -1.56
C HIS A 38 34.21 1.38 -2.68
N LEU A 39 33.00 1.81 -2.35
CA LEU A 39 31.89 1.87 -3.30
C LEU A 39 31.31 3.30 -3.36
N PRO A 40 30.74 3.70 -4.51
CA PRO A 40 30.02 4.97 -4.62
C PRO A 40 28.73 4.95 -3.80
N VAL A 41 28.10 6.12 -3.66
CA VAL A 41 26.86 6.27 -2.89
C VAL A 41 25.67 5.70 -3.65
N GLY A 42 25.55 5.98 -4.94
CA GLY A 42 24.48 5.50 -5.81
C GLY A 42 24.99 4.80 -7.07
N GLY A 43 24.06 4.16 -7.79
CA GLY A 43 24.33 3.36 -8.99
C GLY A 43 24.16 1.85 -8.78
N PRO A 44 24.36 1.01 -9.82
CA PRO A 44 24.15 -0.44 -9.73
C PRO A 44 25.08 -1.15 -8.75
N GLU A 45 26.36 -0.77 -8.72
CA GLU A 45 27.37 -1.28 -7.78
C GLU A 45 27.69 -0.24 -6.72
N SER A 46 26.74 0.01 -5.81
CA SER A 46 26.85 1.10 -4.83
C SER A 46 26.36 0.69 -3.44
N TRP A 47 26.70 1.50 -2.44
CA TRP A 47 26.12 1.39 -1.11
C TRP A 47 24.60 1.55 -1.12
N GLY A 48 24.07 2.43 -1.98
CA GLY A 48 22.64 2.60 -2.17
C GLY A 48 21.92 1.32 -2.59
N ASN A 49 22.48 0.57 -3.56
CA ASN A 49 21.89 -0.68 -4.02
C ASN A 49 21.97 -1.78 -2.93
N ILE A 50 23.11 -1.90 -2.23
CA ILE A 50 23.24 -2.82 -1.09
C ILE A 50 22.23 -2.46 0.00
N ALA A 51 22.15 -1.18 0.36
CA ALA A 51 21.24 -0.68 1.38
C ALA A 51 19.78 -0.97 1.01
N ALA A 52 19.39 -0.79 -0.25
CA ALA A 52 18.02 -1.01 -0.70
C ALA A 52 17.60 -2.48 -0.56
N TRP A 53 18.44 -3.42 -1.00
CA TRP A 53 18.14 -4.86 -0.88
C TRP A 53 18.09 -5.32 0.57
N VAL A 54 19.09 -4.96 1.37
CA VAL A 54 19.18 -5.33 2.79
C VAL A 54 18.01 -4.72 3.57
N THR A 55 17.71 -3.43 3.36
CA THR A 55 16.60 -2.74 4.02
C THR A 55 15.26 -3.31 3.58
N GLY A 56 15.05 -3.58 2.30
CA GLY A 56 13.84 -4.24 1.79
C GLY A 56 13.58 -5.59 2.46
N ALA A 57 14.60 -6.44 2.57
CA ALA A 57 14.48 -7.74 3.23
C ALA A 57 14.18 -7.61 4.74
N LEU A 58 14.93 -6.79 5.47
CA LEU A 58 14.76 -6.62 6.92
C LEU A 58 13.45 -5.91 7.30
N THR A 59 12.96 -4.99 6.45
CA THR A 59 11.65 -4.32 6.64
C THR A 59 10.50 -5.28 6.39
N GLY A 60 10.57 -6.08 5.33
CA GLY A 60 9.60 -7.15 5.08
C GLY A 60 9.53 -8.13 6.26
N LEU A 61 10.68 -8.62 6.73
CA LEU A 61 10.73 -9.52 7.87
C LEU A 61 10.19 -8.85 9.15
N GLY A 62 10.59 -7.61 9.42
CA GLY A 62 10.11 -6.84 10.58
C GLY A 62 8.60 -6.63 10.56
N PHE A 63 8.04 -6.29 9.40
CA PHE A 63 6.59 -6.20 9.19
C PHE A 63 5.91 -7.54 9.45
N ALA A 64 6.39 -8.62 8.82
CA ALA A 64 5.79 -9.95 8.94
C ALA A 64 5.78 -10.44 10.38
N LEU A 65 6.90 -10.29 11.11
CA LEU A 65 6.99 -10.66 12.52
C LEU A 65 6.06 -9.81 13.38
N ALA A 66 6.02 -8.49 13.17
CA ALA A 66 5.15 -7.61 13.93
C ALA A 66 3.65 -7.87 13.67
N TYR A 67 3.31 -8.27 12.45
CA TYR A 67 1.97 -8.64 12.03
C TYR A 67 1.49 -9.97 12.62
N LEU A 68 2.40 -10.94 12.76
CA LEU A 68 2.09 -12.27 13.27
C LEU A 68 2.11 -12.34 14.81
N LEU A 69 2.96 -11.54 15.46
CA LEU A 69 3.14 -11.60 16.91
C LEU A 69 2.05 -10.80 17.65
N PRO A 70 1.23 -11.43 18.52
CA PRO A 70 0.25 -10.73 19.32
C PRO A 70 0.87 -9.60 20.13
N GLY A 71 0.20 -8.45 20.15
CA GLY A 71 0.61 -7.27 20.90
C GLY A 71 0.27 -7.38 22.38
N GLY A 72 0.82 -8.36 23.09
CA GLY A 72 0.89 -8.43 24.56
C GLY A 72 -0.43 -8.47 25.37
N GLY A 73 -1.58 -8.27 24.75
CA GLY A 73 -2.91 -8.35 25.35
C GLY A 73 -3.87 -9.04 24.39
N ARG A 74 -4.87 -9.72 24.95
CA ARG A 74 -5.94 -10.49 24.27
C ARG A 74 -6.23 -9.92 22.87
N SER A 75 -6.13 -10.79 21.86
CA SER A 75 -6.38 -10.56 20.44
C SER A 75 -7.28 -9.35 20.17
N GLU A 76 -6.76 -8.32 19.50
CA GLU A 76 -7.56 -7.14 19.18
C GLU A 76 -8.90 -7.58 18.57
N PRO A 77 -10.05 -7.25 19.20
CA PRO A 77 -11.36 -7.72 18.74
C PRO A 77 -11.61 -7.42 17.26
N ARG A 78 -11.03 -6.31 16.76
CA ARG A 78 -11.08 -5.86 15.36
C ARG A 78 -10.48 -6.83 14.34
N LEU A 79 -9.57 -7.73 14.74
CA LEU A 79 -8.92 -8.70 13.83
C LEU A 79 -9.44 -10.13 13.98
N ARG A 80 -10.46 -10.38 14.83
CA ARG A 80 -11.02 -11.73 15.05
C ARG A 80 -11.58 -12.33 13.76
N TRP A 81 -12.22 -11.53 12.91
CA TRP A 81 -12.75 -11.94 11.62
C TRP A 81 -11.68 -12.58 10.71
N ARG A 82 -10.40 -12.23 10.89
CA ARG A 82 -9.31 -12.82 10.10
C ARG A 82 -9.12 -14.31 10.37
N HIS A 83 -9.54 -14.81 11.54
CA HIS A 83 -9.49 -16.23 11.88
C HIS A 83 -10.60 -17.03 11.19
N GLU A 84 -11.68 -16.37 10.75
CA GLU A 84 -12.77 -16.99 9.99
C GLU A 84 -12.44 -17.12 8.49
N VAL A 85 -11.34 -16.50 8.04
CA VAL A 85 -10.89 -16.52 6.65
C VAL A 85 -9.98 -17.75 6.44
N PRO A 86 -10.09 -18.47 5.30
CA PRO A 86 -9.24 -19.63 5.01
C PRO A 86 -7.74 -19.32 5.15
N LEU A 87 -6.98 -20.31 5.63
CA LEU A 87 -5.53 -20.18 5.85
C LEU A 87 -4.79 -19.70 4.60
N VAL A 88 -5.16 -20.20 3.42
CA VAL A 88 -4.56 -19.82 2.14
C VAL A 88 -4.68 -18.31 1.91
N LYS A 89 -5.86 -17.72 2.14
CA LYS A 89 -6.06 -16.26 2.01
C LYS A 89 -5.24 -15.49 3.05
N ARG A 90 -5.12 -16.00 4.27
CA ARG A 90 -4.30 -15.37 5.31
C ARG A 90 -2.81 -15.35 4.95
N ILE A 91 -2.31 -16.42 4.31
CA ILE A 91 -0.94 -16.50 3.79
C ILE A 91 -0.76 -15.52 2.63
N ILE A 92 -1.69 -15.50 1.67
CA ILE A 92 -1.67 -14.53 0.56
C ILE A 92 -1.63 -13.10 1.10
N ASP A 93 -2.47 -12.76 2.09
CA ASP A 93 -2.49 -11.43 2.69
C ASP A 93 -1.17 -11.07 3.36
N LEU A 94 -0.57 -12.02 4.09
CA LEU A 94 0.73 -11.82 4.72
C LEU A 94 1.80 -11.56 3.66
N VAL A 95 1.87 -12.39 2.62
CA VAL A 95 2.86 -12.27 1.54
C VAL A 95 2.67 -10.95 0.79
N ALA A 96 1.43 -10.59 0.46
CA ALA A 96 1.11 -9.34 -0.23
C ALA A 96 1.56 -8.12 0.57
N LEU A 97 1.16 -8.02 1.85
CA LEU A 97 1.52 -6.87 2.70
C LEU A 97 3.03 -6.81 3.00
N THR A 98 3.65 -7.97 3.22
CA THR A 98 5.10 -8.07 3.47
C THR A 98 5.90 -7.68 2.24
N GLY A 99 5.55 -8.24 1.07
CA GLY A 99 6.20 -7.94 -0.20
C GLY A 99 6.04 -6.49 -0.60
N ALA A 100 4.83 -5.93 -0.43
CA ALA A 100 4.56 -4.50 -0.66
C ALA A 100 5.40 -3.60 0.25
N THR A 101 5.51 -3.94 1.53
CA THR A 101 6.33 -3.18 2.49
C THR A 101 7.81 -3.27 2.14
N ALA A 102 8.31 -4.45 1.79
CA ALA A 102 9.70 -4.65 1.35
C ALA A 102 10.01 -3.85 0.08
N MET A 103 9.14 -3.94 -0.93
CA MET A 103 9.26 -3.22 -2.19
C MET A 103 9.24 -1.70 -1.99
N LEU A 104 8.32 -1.19 -1.19
CA LEU A 104 8.22 0.23 -0.89
C LEU A 104 9.51 0.77 -0.25
N ASN A 105 10.02 0.09 0.77
CA ASN A 105 11.24 0.51 1.45
C ASN A 105 12.49 0.38 0.56
N TYR A 106 12.56 -0.67 -0.28
CA TYR A 106 13.58 -0.78 -1.32
C TYR A 106 13.58 0.45 -2.24
N LEU A 107 12.41 0.85 -2.76
CA LEU A 107 12.30 1.99 -3.67
C LEU A 107 12.66 3.32 -2.99
N ILE A 108 12.25 3.51 -1.73
CA ILE A 108 12.59 4.70 -0.94
C ILE A 108 14.12 4.80 -0.77
N VAL A 109 14.78 3.71 -0.38
CA VAL A 109 16.23 3.72 -0.18
C VAL A 109 16.97 3.96 -1.50
N MET A 110 16.51 3.37 -2.61
CA MET A 110 17.05 3.65 -3.94
C MET A 110 16.90 5.13 -4.33
N ALA A 111 15.74 5.72 -4.09
CA ALA A 111 15.49 7.13 -4.38
C ALA A 111 16.39 8.05 -3.54
N VAL A 112 16.52 7.77 -2.23
CA VAL A 112 17.42 8.53 -1.35
C VAL A 112 18.86 8.39 -1.82
N ALA A 113 19.34 7.19 -2.11
CA ALA A 113 20.70 6.97 -2.59
C ALA A 113 20.98 7.71 -3.91
N ALA A 114 20.02 7.74 -4.84
CA ALA A 114 20.13 8.49 -6.09
C ALA A 114 20.26 10.01 -5.84
N VAL A 115 19.51 10.56 -4.88
CA VAL A 115 19.62 11.98 -4.49
C VAL A 115 20.99 12.26 -3.87
N PHE A 116 21.48 11.38 -2.99
CA PHE A 116 22.81 11.55 -2.39
C PHE A 116 23.92 11.47 -3.43
N GLU A 117 23.84 10.55 -4.41
CA GLU A 117 24.82 10.46 -5.50
C GLU A 117 24.87 11.74 -6.33
N MET A 118 23.73 12.41 -6.55
CA MET A 118 23.70 13.69 -7.25
C MET A 118 24.47 14.80 -6.50
N GLY A 119 24.46 14.77 -5.17
CA GLY A 119 25.12 15.76 -4.31
C GLY A 119 26.58 15.43 -3.96
N PHE A 120 26.91 14.15 -3.77
CA PHE A 120 28.23 13.66 -3.37
C PHE A 120 28.94 12.96 -4.52
N ARG A 121 29.00 13.62 -5.68
CA ARG A 121 29.57 13.02 -6.90
C ARG A 121 31.02 12.58 -6.70
N GLY A 122 31.31 11.32 -7.00
CA GLY A 122 32.65 10.74 -6.87
C GLY A 122 33.05 10.40 -5.43
N LEU A 123 32.15 10.54 -4.45
CA LEU A 123 32.41 10.09 -3.09
C LEU A 123 32.45 8.56 -3.06
N MET A 124 33.59 8.04 -2.61
CA MET A 124 33.79 6.61 -2.38
C MET A 124 33.81 6.37 -0.88
N ILE A 125 32.94 5.48 -0.39
CA ILE A 125 32.80 5.18 1.04
C ILE A 125 33.44 3.82 1.33
N ASP A 126 34.25 3.76 2.38
CA ASP A 126 34.89 2.54 2.86
C ASP A 126 33.86 1.54 3.44
N PRO A 127 34.22 0.25 3.57
CA PRO A 127 33.35 -0.78 4.10
C PRO A 127 32.68 -0.47 5.44
N LEU A 128 33.41 0.13 6.39
CA LEU A 128 32.89 0.39 7.72
C LEU A 128 31.86 1.52 7.69
N GLY A 129 32.21 2.63 7.03
CA GLY A 129 31.29 3.77 6.86
C GLY A 129 30.02 3.37 6.12
N GLY A 130 30.15 2.65 5.01
CA GLY A 130 29.00 2.20 4.22
C GLY A 130 28.14 1.16 4.92
N GLY A 131 28.75 0.23 5.66
CA GLY A 131 28.04 -0.70 6.52
C GLY A 131 27.17 0.02 7.55
N VAL A 132 27.72 1.01 8.24
CA VAL A 132 26.97 1.82 9.20
C VAL A 132 25.78 2.53 8.54
N LEU A 133 25.93 3.07 7.33
CA LEU A 133 24.82 3.68 6.58
C LEU A 133 23.71 2.67 6.22
N VAL A 134 24.08 1.46 5.77
CA VAL A 134 23.13 0.36 5.52
C VAL A 134 22.39 0.00 6.81
N GLY A 135 23.11 -0.12 7.92
CA GLY A 135 22.53 -0.37 9.24
C GLY A 135 21.52 0.70 9.66
N PHE A 136 21.86 1.98 9.49
CA PHE A 136 20.93 3.08 9.79
C PHE A 136 19.66 3.05 8.95
N ALA A 137 19.79 2.85 7.63
CA ALA A 137 18.65 2.74 6.73
C ALA A 137 17.74 1.55 7.14
N ALA A 138 18.35 0.38 7.38
CA ALA A 138 17.64 -0.81 7.82
C ALA A 138 16.93 -0.59 9.16
N ALA A 139 17.60 0.01 10.15
CA ALA A 139 17.02 0.26 11.47
C ALA A 139 15.81 1.20 11.42
N ALA A 140 15.96 2.35 10.76
CA ALA A 140 14.91 3.37 10.67
C ALA A 140 13.66 2.82 9.95
N MET A 141 13.87 2.14 8.82
CA MET A 141 12.77 1.61 8.03
C MET A 141 12.12 0.40 8.71
N THR A 142 12.91 -0.52 9.31
CA THR A 142 12.36 -1.69 10.01
C THR A 142 11.56 -1.27 11.24
N TYR A 143 11.93 -0.19 11.93
CA TYR A 143 11.12 0.39 12.99
C TYR A 143 9.71 0.77 12.49
N GLY A 144 9.64 1.56 11.41
CA GLY A 144 8.38 1.97 10.80
C GLY A 144 7.56 0.80 10.29
N ALA A 145 8.21 -0.17 9.64
CA ALA A 145 7.58 -1.38 9.12
C ALA A 145 6.99 -2.26 10.25
N ALA A 146 7.71 -2.41 11.36
CA ALA A 146 7.23 -3.13 12.54
C ALA A 146 6.03 -2.43 13.19
N LEU A 147 6.07 -1.10 13.29
CA LEU A 147 4.95 -0.33 13.81
C LEU A 147 3.71 -0.49 12.92
N ALA A 148 3.88 -0.37 11.60
CA ALA A 148 2.81 -0.58 10.62
C ALA A 148 2.23 -2.00 10.69
N GLY A 149 3.09 -3.02 10.75
CA GLY A 149 2.68 -4.43 10.87
C GLY A 149 1.92 -4.72 12.17
N SER A 150 2.25 -4.02 13.25
CA SER A 150 1.56 -4.21 14.55
C SER A 150 0.18 -3.54 14.63
N ARG A 151 -0.15 -2.63 13.70
CA ARG A 151 -1.35 -1.76 13.71
C ARG A 151 -2.06 -1.74 12.34
N VAL A 152 -2.14 -2.90 11.67
CA VAL A 152 -2.75 -2.96 10.33
C VAL A 152 -4.26 -2.66 10.40
N SER A 153 -4.69 -1.65 9.66
CA SER A 153 -6.09 -1.28 9.43
C SER A 153 -6.36 -1.13 7.93
N GLY A 154 -7.63 -0.92 7.56
CA GLY A 154 -7.98 -0.58 6.18
C GLY A 154 -7.18 0.62 5.70
N THR A 155 -7.13 1.70 6.50
CA THR A 155 -6.42 2.94 6.13
C THR A 155 -4.93 2.71 5.91
N SER A 156 -4.26 1.90 6.74
CA SER A 156 -2.84 1.61 6.55
C SER A 156 -2.57 0.79 5.29
N VAL A 157 -3.44 -0.18 4.98
CA VAL A 157 -3.35 -1.01 3.76
C VAL A 157 -3.57 -0.15 2.50
N ALA A 158 -4.55 0.76 2.53
CA ALA A 158 -4.79 1.71 1.45
C ALA A 158 -3.60 2.65 1.22
N THR A 159 -3.02 3.17 2.31
CA THR A 159 -1.81 4.00 2.24
C THR A 159 -0.66 3.23 1.59
N LEU A 160 -0.44 1.97 2.00
CA LEU A 160 0.59 1.11 1.41
C LEU A 160 0.36 0.89 -0.09
N ALA A 161 -0.87 0.60 -0.52
CA ALA A 161 -1.22 0.44 -1.94
C ALA A 161 -0.90 1.70 -2.76
N ILE A 162 -1.34 2.87 -2.28
CA ILE A 162 -1.09 4.15 -2.94
C ILE A 162 0.42 4.44 -3.00
N SER A 163 1.13 4.26 -1.90
CA SER A 163 2.57 4.50 -1.84
C SER A 163 3.35 3.59 -2.78
N VAL A 164 3.03 2.29 -2.84
CA VAL A 164 3.69 1.34 -3.74
C VAL A 164 3.46 1.73 -5.20
N LEU A 165 2.20 2.01 -5.59
CA LEU A 165 1.93 2.38 -6.98
C LEU A 165 2.58 3.72 -7.32
N PHE A 166 2.37 4.76 -6.51
CA PHE A 166 2.89 6.09 -6.79
C PHE A 166 4.42 6.12 -6.87
N ILE A 167 5.10 5.57 -5.86
CA ILE A 167 6.56 5.54 -5.83
C ILE A 167 7.10 4.60 -6.92
N GLY A 168 6.44 3.48 -7.16
CA GLY A 168 6.79 2.56 -8.26
C GLY A 168 6.68 3.23 -9.63
N THR A 169 5.59 3.93 -9.91
CA THR A 169 5.40 4.69 -11.14
C THR A 169 6.45 5.78 -11.30
N VAL A 170 6.70 6.60 -10.26
CA VAL A 170 7.74 7.64 -10.30
C VAL A 170 9.13 7.03 -10.53
N ALA A 171 9.45 5.91 -9.87
CA ALA A 171 10.72 5.22 -10.08
C ALA A 171 10.88 4.72 -11.53
N SER A 172 9.81 4.20 -12.14
CA SER A 172 9.82 3.80 -13.55
C SER A 172 9.91 5.00 -14.49
N MET A 173 9.23 6.10 -14.20
CA MET A 173 9.31 7.35 -14.98
C MET A 173 10.74 7.89 -15.02
N VAL A 174 11.40 7.97 -13.86
CA VAL A 174 12.78 8.50 -13.76
C VAL A 174 13.80 7.59 -14.43
N SER A 175 13.52 6.29 -14.50
CA SER A 175 14.43 5.30 -15.10
C SER A 175 14.06 4.86 -16.51
N SER A 176 13.03 5.49 -17.11
CA SER A 176 12.58 5.22 -18.47
C SER A 176 13.65 5.67 -19.48
N PRO A 177 14.07 4.80 -20.42
CA PRO A 177 14.97 5.20 -21.50
C PRO A 177 14.26 6.00 -22.59
N ASP A 178 12.94 5.80 -22.77
CA ASP A 178 12.13 6.59 -23.68
C ASP A 178 11.70 7.87 -22.99
N ALA A 179 12.07 9.04 -23.54
CA ALA A 179 11.68 10.35 -23.02
C ALA A 179 10.26 10.78 -23.45
N SER A 180 9.66 10.05 -24.39
CA SER A 180 8.36 10.33 -25.00
C SER A 180 7.23 9.38 -24.58
N TRP A 181 7.49 8.48 -23.64
CA TRP A 181 6.52 7.48 -23.13
C TRP A 181 5.15 8.08 -22.79
N TRP A 182 5.15 9.31 -22.23
CA TRP A 182 3.96 10.02 -21.78
C TRP A 182 3.02 10.43 -22.92
N GLN A 183 3.46 10.34 -24.18
CA GLN A 183 2.62 10.65 -25.33
C GLN A 183 1.58 9.56 -25.63
N LEU A 184 1.79 8.34 -25.12
CA LEU A 184 0.94 7.18 -25.34
C LEU A 184 0.03 6.91 -24.14
N HIS A 185 0.49 6.10 -23.17
CA HIS A 185 -0.21 5.72 -21.94
C HIS A 185 0.76 5.29 -20.83
N PHE A 186 0.30 5.23 -19.58
CA PHE A 186 1.11 4.77 -18.44
C PHE A 186 1.71 3.39 -18.65
N SER A 187 0.99 2.48 -19.32
CA SER A 187 1.46 1.12 -19.56
C SER A 187 2.72 1.05 -20.43
N GLU A 188 3.11 2.13 -21.12
CA GLU A 188 4.40 2.18 -21.82
C GLU A 188 5.59 2.04 -20.87
N LEU A 189 5.44 2.54 -19.63
CA LEU A 189 6.45 2.33 -18.59
C LEU A 189 6.66 0.84 -18.29
N GLY A 190 5.66 -0.01 -18.56
CA GLY A 190 5.71 -1.46 -18.43
C GLY A 190 6.13 -2.22 -19.68
N ASN A 191 6.12 -1.58 -20.86
CA ASN A 191 6.51 -2.18 -22.14
C ASN A 191 8.03 -2.15 -22.39
N THR A 192 8.76 -1.33 -21.62
CA THR A 192 10.22 -1.21 -21.76
C THR A 192 10.92 -2.53 -21.40
N ALA A 193 11.80 -3.01 -22.28
CA ALA A 193 12.58 -4.23 -22.02
C ALA A 193 13.50 -4.09 -20.78
N GLY A 194 13.66 -5.18 -20.03
CA GLY A 194 14.58 -5.27 -18.91
C GLY A 194 14.05 -4.67 -17.60
N VAL A 195 14.98 -4.32 -16.70
CA VAL A 195 14.69 -3.99 -15.29
C VAL A 195 13.71 -2.81 -15.12
N THR A 196 13.72 -1.83 -16.03
CA THR A 196 12.85 -0.66 -15.97
C THR A 196 11.38 -1.02 -16.15
N GLY A 197 11.02 -1.81 -17.17
CA GLY A 197 9.64 -2.26 -17.39
C GLY A 197 9.12 -3.12 -16.23
N TYR A 198 9.97 -4.01 -15.71
CA TYR A 198 9.61 -4.85 -14.56
C TYR A 198 9.28 -4.04 -13.30
N ARG A 199 9.87 -2.86 -13.09
CA ARG A 199 9.56 -2.01 -11.91
C ARG A 199 8.12 -1.53 -11.93
N PHE A 200 7.64 -1.05 -13.07
CA PHE A 200 6.25 -0.57 -13.20
C PHE A 200 5.26 -1.72 -13.05
N ASN A 201 5.49 -2.81 -13.78
CA ASN A 201 4.64 -4.00 -13.76
C ASN A 201 4.58 -4.64 -12.37
N LEU A 202 5.72 -4.76 -11.67
CA LEU A 202 5.75 -5.29 -10.31
C LEU A 202 5.03 -4.37 -9.32
N ALA A 203 5.11 -3.05 -9.49
CA ALA A 203 4.37 -2.10 -8.66
C ALA A 203 2.86 -2.25 -8.86
N LEU A 204 2.40 -2.41 -10.10
CA LEU A 204 1.01 -2.69 -10.42
C LEU A 204 0.53 -4.01 -9.82
N ILE A 205 1.28 -5.10 -9.99
CA ILE A 205 0.94 -6.43 -9.45
C ILE A 205 0.86 -6.37 -7.93
N THR A 206 1.86 -5.78 -7.29
CA THR A 206 1.95 -5.67 -5.84
C THR A 206 0.82 -4.82 -5.28
N THR A 207 0.50 -3.70 -5.95
CA THR A 207 -0.64 -2.86 -5.56
C THR A 207 -1.96 -3.61 -5.73
N GLY A 208 -2.15 -4.32 -6.84
CA GLY A 208 -3.34 -5.16 -7.07
C GLY A 208 -3.51 -6.20 -5.97
N LEU A 209 -2.44 -6.90 -5.58
CA LEU A 209 -2.44 -7.81 -4.44
C LEU A 209 -2.87 -7.10 -3.15
N VAL A 210 -2.29 -5.95 -2.82
CA VAL A 210 -2.65 -5.18 -1.61
C VAL A 210 -4.12 -4.72 -1.65
N ILE A 211 -4.65 -4.33 -2.81
CA ILE A 211 -6.07 -3.98 -2.99
C ILE A 211 -6.98 -5.20 -2.74
N THR A 212 -6.58 -6.41 -3.14
CA THR A 212 -7.34 -7.63 -2.77
C THR A 212 -7.32 -7.93 -1.26
N VAL A 213 -6.25 -7.52 -0.54
CA VAL A 213 -6.22 -7.56 0.92
C VAL A 213 -7.19 -6.53 1.49
N LEU A 214 -7.12 -5.29 1.00
CA LEU A 214 -7.97 -4.18 1.43
C LEU A 214 -9.47 -4.47 1.27
N ALA A 215 -9.84 -5.16 0.19
CA ALA A 215 -11.22 -5.61 -0.03
C ALA A 215 -11.80 -6.42 1.15
N GLY A 216 -10.95 -7.18 1.85
CA GLY A 216 -11.33 -7.91 3.05
C GLY A 216 -11.67 -6.99 4.23
N TYR A 217 -10.89 -5.93 4.43
CA TYR A 217 -11.15 -4.90 5.44
C TYR A 217 -12.42 -4.11 5.13
N VAL A 218 -12.54 -3.62 3.89
CA VAL A 218 -13.73 -2.89 3.43
C VAL A 218 -15.01 -3.71 3.64
N ARG A 219 -14.99 -5.00 3.28
CA ARG A 219 -16.11 -5.92 3.53
C ARG A 219 -16.43 -6.02 5.02
N GLN A 220 -15.42 -6.15 5.87
CA GLN A 220 -15.62 -6.28 7.31
C GLN A 220 -16.17 -5.00 7.93
N ASP A 221 -15.68 -3.83 7.51
CA ASP A 221 -16.08 -2.54 8.04
C ASP A 221 -17.55 -2.24 7.67
N PHE A 222 -17.94 -2.50 6.42
CA PHE A 222 -19.36 -2.45 6.03
C PHE A 222 -20.22 -3.44 6.82
N ALA A 223 -19.78 -4.70 6.95
CA ALA A 223 -20.54 -5.69 7.71
C ALA A 223 -20.70 -5.29 9.19
N SER A 224 -19.65 -4.71 9.79
CA SER A 224 -19.68 -4.25 11.18
C SER A 224 -20.60 -3.03 11.32
N GLY A 225 -20.52 -2.07 10.42
CA GLY A 225 -21.36 -0.87 10.44
C GLY A 225 -22.84 -1.16 10.23
N LEU A 226 -23.18 -2.14 9.38
CA LEU A 226 -24.56 -2.62 9.21
C LEU A 226 -25.10 -3.29 10.48
N ARG A 227 -24.32 -4.23 11.06
CA ARG A 227 -24.72 -4.95 12.29
C ARG A 227 -24.99 -3.98 13.44
N ARG A 228 -24.10 -3.02 13.65
CA ARG A 228 -24.18 -2.06 14.75
C ARG A 228 -25.42 -1.16 14.64
N ARG A 229 -25.85 -0.83 13.42
CA ARG A 229 -27.06 -0.05 13.14
C ARG A 229 -28.34 -0.89 13.07
N GLY A 230 -28.27 -2.18 13.41
CA GLY A 230 -29.44 -3.08 13.40
C GLY A 230 -29.95 -3.45 12.00
N PHE A 231 -29.19 -3.19 10.94
CA PHE A 231 -29.55 -3.59 9.58
C PHE A 231 -29.18 -5.06 9.31
N ASP A 232 -29.97 -5.72 8.46
CA ASP A 232 -29.56 -7.01 7.90
C ASP A 232 -28.28 -6.84 7.06
N VAL A 233 -27.24 -7.57 7.45
CA VAL A 233 -25.95 -7.60 6.75
C VAL A 233 -26.12 -8.19 5.36
N GLY A 234 -26.96 -9.23 5.23
CA GLY A 234 -27.22 -9.94 3.99
C GLY A 234 -25.96 -10.24 3.16
N ARG A 235 -26.06 -10.06 1.84
CA ARG A 235 -24.95 -10.29 0.88
C ARG A 235 -24.18 -9.02 0.48
N ARG A 236 -24.60 -7.84 0.94
CA ARG A 236 -24.10 -6.54 0.43
C ARG A 236 -22.60 -6.34 0.68
N PRO A 237 -22.07 -6.54 1.91
CA PRO A 237 -20.64 -6.39 2.14
C PRO A 237 -19.80 -7.39 1.36
N LYS A 238 -20.31 -8.62 1.16
CA LYS A 238 -19.63 -9.64 0.34
C LYS A 238 -19.55 -9.18 -1.11
N LEU A 239 -20.64 -8.67 -1.68
CA LEU A 239 -20.65 -8.12 -3.04
C LEU A 239 -19.66 -6.96 -3.19
N LEU A 240 -19.67 -6.00 -2.26
CA LEU A 240 -18.72 -4.88 -2.26
C LEU A 240 -17.27 -5.36 -2.16
N GLY A 241 -16.98 -6.34 -1.30
CA GLY A 241 -15.65 -6.96 -1.23
C GLY A 241 -15.24 -7.67 -2.51
N VAL A 242 -16.17 -8.33 -3.22
CA VAL A 242 -15.88 -8.99 -4.50
C VAL A 242 -15.62 -7.97 -5.60
N LEU A 243 -16.44 -6.92 -5.72
CA LEU A 243 -16.24 -5.86 -6.70
C LEU A 243 -14.90 -5.14 -6.48
N PHE A 244 -14.62 -4.78 -5.23
CA PHE A 244 -13.38 -4.10 -4.87
C PHE A 244 -12.14 -4.99 -5.03
N GLY A 245 -12.24 -6.26 -4.64
CA GLY A 245 -11.18 -7.24 -4.87
C GLY A 245 -10.95 -7.51 -6.36
N GLY A 246 -12.01 -7.48 -7.17
CA GLY A 246 -11.94 -7.61 -8.62
C GLY A 246 -11.11 -6.49 -9.27
N ILE A 247 -11.20 -5.25 -8.76
CA ILE A 247 -10.32 -4.14 -9.22
C ILE A 247 -8.85 -4.52 -9.01
N GLY A 248 -8.50 -5.03 -7.82
CA GLY A 248 -7.15 -5.51 -7.54
C GLY A 248 -6.71 -6.65 -8.46
N VAL A 249 -7.61 -7.56 -8.82
CA VAL A 249 -7.34 -8.63 -9.80
C VAL A 249 -7.09 -8.08 -11.19
N CYS A 250 -7.93 -7.19 -11.69
CA CYS A 250 -7.72 -6.53 -12.98
C CYS A 250 -6.37 -5.79 -13.01
N MET A 251 -6.01 -5.10 -11.93
CA MET A 251 -4.73 -4.41 -11.80
C MET A 251 -3.53 -5.37 -11.87
N MET A 252 -3.63 -6.56 -11.25
CA MET A 252 -2.61 -7.60 -11.40
C MET A 252 -2.50 -8.10 -12.84
N VAL A 253 -3.63 -8.30 -13.53
CA VAL A 253 -3.62 -8.73 -14.94
C VAL A 253 -2.93 -7.70 -15.83
N VAL A 254 -3.21 -6.40 -15.64
CA VAL A 254 -2.54 -5.30 -16.36
C VAL A 254 -1.02 -5.36 -16.16
N GLY A 255 -0.54 -5.59 -14.94
CA GLY A 255 0.89 -5.70 -14.67
C GLY A 255 1.52 -7.02 -15.14
N LEU A 256 0.77 -8.12 -15.15
CA LEU A 256 1.26 -9.44 -15.61
C LEU A 256 1.31 -9.57 -17.13
N VAL A 257 0.44 -8.87 -17.83
CA VAL A 257 0.29 -8.93 -19.28
C VAL A 257 0.49 -7.53 -19.84
N PRO A 258 1.75 -7.14 -20.16
CA PRO A 258 2.04 -5.87 -20.81
C PRO A 258 1.24 -5.73 -22.11
N ASP A 259 0.91 -4.50 -22.47
CA ASP A 259 0.03 -4.25 -23.62
C ASP A 259 0.67 -4.70 -24.94
N ALA A 260 2.00 -4.60 -25.03
CA ALA A 260 2.78 -5.00 -26.19
C ALA A 260 2.73 -6.52 -26.44
N GLU A 261 2.48 -7.30 -25.39
CA GLU A 261 2.37 -8.76 -25.46
C GLU A 261 0.95 -9.22 -25.80
N ASN A 262 -0.07 -8.58 -25.18
CA ASN A 262 -1.47 -8.86 -25.49
C ASN A 262 -2.37 -7.67 -25.17
N PHE A 263 -2.53 -6.80 -26.16
CA PHE A 263 -3.37 -5.61 -26.09
C PHE A 263 -4.80 -5.91 -25.62
N ALA A 264 -5.44 -6.96 -26.15
CA ALA A 264 -6.82 -7.27 -25.83
C ALA A 264 -7.02 -7.61 -24.35
N VAL A 265 -6.14 -8.44 -23.77
CA VAL A 265 -6.21 -8.80 -22.34
C VAL A 265 -5.89 -7.59 -21.47
N HIS A 266 -4.84 -6.84 -21.80
CA HIS A 266 -4.41 -5.68 -21.05
C HIS A 266 -5.51 -4.61 -20.98
N VAL A 267 -6.04 -4.20 -22.14
CA VAL A 267 -7.08 -3.15 -22.23
C VAL A 267 -8.40 -3.62 -21.61
N SER A 268 -8.75 -4.90 -21.75
CA SER A 268 -9.94 -5.45 -21.09
C SER A 268 -9.82 -5.41 -19.57
N ALA A 269 -8.65 -5.73 -19.02
CA ALA A 269 -8.39 -5.63 -17.59
C ALA A 269 -8.38 -4.16 -17.12
N GLY A 270 -7.75 -3.25 -17.87
CA GLY A 270 -7.78 -1.81 -17.63
C GLY A 270 -9.22 -1.25 -17.56
N SER A 271 -10.01 -1.53 -18.60
CA SER A 271 -11.42 -1.15 -18.67
C SER A 271 -12.25 -1.82 -17.56
N GLY A 272 -11.93 -3.07 -17.22
CA GLY A 272 -12.55 -3.82 -16.13
C GLY A 272 -12.41 -3.13 -14.78
N MET A 273 -11.28 -2.49 -14.48
CA MET A 273 -11.10 -1.71 -13.25
C MET A 273 -12.13 -0.57 -13.15
N VAL A 274 -12.34 0.18 -14.24
CA VAL A 274 -13.29 1.30 -14.28
C VAL A 274 -14.73 0.80 -14.13
N VAL A 275 -15.09 -0.27 -14.83
CA VAL A 275 -16.43 -0.88 -14.74
C VAL A 275 -16.71 -1.40 -13.32
N LEU A 276 -15.76 -2.12 -12.72
CA LEU A 276 -15.89 -2.63 -11.36
C LEU A 276 -15.94 -1.51 -10.32
N PHE A 277 -15.16 -0.43 -10.50
CA PHE A 277 -15.25 0.76 -9.66
C PHE A 277 -16.63 1.43 -9.78
N GLY A 278 -17.14 1.64 -10.99
CA GLY A 278 -18.47 2.21 -11.21
C GLY A 278 -19.57 1.35 -10.57
N ALA A 279 -19.49 0.02 -10.72
CA ALA A 279 -20.41 -0.91 -10.08
C ALA A 279 -20.30 -0.86 -8.55
N PHE A 280 -19.07 -0.79 -8.00
CA PHE A 280 -18.82 -0.65 -6.57
C PHE A 280 -19.41 0.66 -6.01
N ALA A 281 -19.15 1.79 -6.69
CA ALA A 281 -19.68 3.09 -6.31
C ALA A 281 -21.21 3.09 -6.35
N PHE A 282 -21.81 2.58 -7.42
CA PHE A 282 -23.27 2.47 -7.52
C PHE A 282 -23.86 1.61 -6.40
N VAL A 283 -23.30 0.42 -6.16
CA VAL A 283 -23.82 -0.50 -5.14
C VAL A 283 -23.67 0.09 -3.74
N SER A 284 -22.51 0.70 -3.43
CA SER A 284 -22.27 1.30 -2.12
C SER A 284 -23.23 2.45 -1.85
N LEU A 285 -23.35 3.40 -2.78
CA LEU A 285 -24.22 4.58 -2.62
C LEU A 285 -25.71 4.21 -2.61
N ARG A 286 -26.13 3.16 -3.33
CA ARG A 286 -27.55 2.78 -3.45
C ARG A 286 -28.04 1.87 -2.32
N TYR A 287 -27.19 0.97 -1.84
CA TYR A 287 -27.62 -0.15 -0.99
C TYR A 287 -27.00 -0.15 0.42
N ILE A 288 -26.05 0.74 0.72
CA ILE A 288 -25.54 0.92 2.08
C ILE A 288 -26.27 2.10 2.73
N PRO A 289 -27.10 1.85 3.76
CA PRO A 289 -27.80 2.91 4.48
C PRO A 289 -26.83 3.72 5.34
N ASP A 290 -27.21 4.98 5.60
CA ASP A 290 -26.55 5.91 6.52
C ASP A 290 -25.05 6.11 6.25
N LEU A 291 -24.65 6.09 4.98
CA LEU A 291 -23.33 6.53 4.58
C LEU A 291 -23.14 8.03 4.90
N PRO A 292 -21.94 8.45 5.35
CA PRO A 292 -21.63 9.86 5.54
C PRO A 292 -21.90 10.67 4.26
N ARG A 293 -22.60 11.81 4.40
CA ARG A 293 -22.98 12.65 3.24
C ARG A 293 -21.75 13.11 2.44
N ASP A 294 -20.67 13.41 3.13
CA ASP A 294 -19.40 13.83 2.51
C ASP A 294 -18.80 12.70 1.65
N LEU A 295 -18.93 11.44 2.08
CA LEU A 295 -18.48 10.29 1.29
C LEU A 295 -19.34 10.12 0.02
N ILE A 296 -20.65 10.31 0.13
CA ILE A 296 -21.57 10.23 -1.02
C ILE A 296 -21.24 11.34 -2.03
N ALA A 297 -21.07 12.58 -1.55
CA ALA A 297 -20.73 13.73 -2.38
C ALA A 297 -19.37 13.51 -3.07
N PHE A 298 -18.34 13.13 -2.31
CA PHE A 298 -17.00 12.94 -2.84
C PHE A 298 -16.91 11.77 -3.83
N THR A 299 -17.60 10.66 -3.56
CA THR A 299 -17.69 9.53 -4.51
C THR A 299 -18.39 9.95 -5.80
N THR A 300 -19.48 10.72 -5.70
CA THR A 300 -20.18 11.27 -6.87
C THR A 300 -19.27 12.18 -7.69
N VAL A 301 -18.54 13.10 -7.03
CA VAL A 301 -17.58 13.99 -7.69
C VAL A 301 -16.50 13.21 -8.42
N VAL A 302 -15.95 12.17 -7.80
CA VAL A 302 -14.91 11.32 -8.41
C VAL A 302 -15.46 10.57 -9.63
N VAL A 303 -16.65 9.97 -9.53
CA VAL A 303 -17.28 9.29 -10.67
C VAL A 303 -17.54 10.26 -11.83
N VAL A 304 -18.13 11.41 -11.55
CA VAL A 304 -18.36 12.46 -12.58
C VAL A 304 -17.03 12.95 -13.13
N GLY A 305 -16.02 13.16 -12.29
CA GLY A 305 -14.68 13.57 -12.68
C GLY A 305 -14.01 12.58 -13.64
N ILE A 306 -14.14 11.27 -13.39
CA ILE A 306 -13.65 10.24 -14.31
C ILE A 306 -14.41 10.27 -15.64
N ILE A 307 -15.75 10.44 -15.62
CA ILE A 307 -16.54 10.55 -16.86
C ILE A 307 -16.09 11.78 -17.68
N VAL A 308 -15.95 12.94 -17.04
CA VAL A 308 -15.43 14.15 -17.67
C VAL A 308 -14.02 13.92 -18.20
N ALA A 309 -13.17 13.22 -17.45
CA ALA A 309 -11.82 12.93 -17.86
C ALA A 309 -11.78 12.06 -19.13
N VAL A 310 -12.66 11.07 -19.22
CA VAL A 310 -12.83 10.26 -20.44
C VAL A 310 -13.32 11.12 -21.60
N LEU A 311 -14.35 11.96 -21.40
CA LEU A 311 -14.90 12.84 -22.45
C LEU A 311 -13.86 13.83 -23.01
N LEU A 312 -13.00 14.37 -22.14
CA LEU A 312 -11.91 15.27 -22.52
C LEU A 312 -10.85 14.58 -23.37
N TRP A 313 -10.58 13.30 -23.13
CA TRP A 313 -9.71 12.51 -24.00
C TRP A 313 -10.42 12.12 -25.30
N VAL A 314 -11.58 11.47 -25.18
CA VAL A 314 -12.42 11.03 -26.31
C VAL A 314 -13.89 11.31 -25.94
N PRO A 315 -14.63 12.13 -26.72
CA PRO A 315 -14.35 12.55 -28.09
C PRO A 315 -13.64 13.90 -28.27
N ILE A 316 -13.39 14.67 -27.20
CA ILE A 316 -12.95 16.08 -27.33
C ILE A 316 -11.50 16.21 -27.82
N GLY A 317 -10.61 15.28 -27.45
CA GLY A 317 -9.19 15.33 -27.84
C GLY A 317 -8.37 16.43 -27.16
N TYR A 318 -8.76 16.85 -25.95
CA TYR A 318 -8.07 17.90 -25.18
C TYR A 318 -6.70 17.45 -24.67
N TYR A 319 -6.58 16.20 -24.23
CA TYR A 319 -5.31 15.56 -23.86
C TYR A 319 -5.26 14.12 -24.39
N ASN A 320 -4.08 13.49 -24.33
CA ASN A 320 -3.88 12.10 -24.71
C ASN A 320 -4.32 11.10 -23.61
N LEU A 321 -4.17 9.80 -23.89
CA LEU A 321 -4.59 8.75 -22.96
C LEU A 321 -3.82 8.83 -21.62
N THR A 322 -2.50 9.06 -21.63
CA THR A 322 -1.73 9.31 -20.40
C THR A 322 -2.32 10.42 -19.53
N GLY A 323 -2.73 11.53 -20.14
CA GLY A 323 -3.37 12.65 -19.43
C GLY A 323 -4.68 12.22 -18.74
N MET A 324 -5.50 11.42 -19.43
CA MET A 324 -6.72 10.82 -18.89
C MET A 324 -6.41 9.93 -17.69
N GLU A 325 -5.45 9.02 -17.85
CA GLU A 325 -5.07 8.06 -16.83
C GLU A 325 -4.49 8.76 -15.59
N LEU A 326 -3.70 9.83 -15.77
CA LEU A 326 -3.14 10.62 -14.67
C LEU A 326 -4.26 11.28 -13.84
N VAL A 327 -5.25 11.88 -14.51
CA VAL A 327 -6.42 12.48 -13.83
C VAL A 327 -7.23 11.40 -13.11
N ALA A 328 -7.55 10.30 -13.79
CA ALA A 328 -8.32 9.20 -13.20
C ALA A 328 -7.61 8.57 -11.99
N ALA A 329 -6.30 8.30 -12.11
CA ALA A 329 -5.49 7.76 -11.02
C ALA A 329 -5.41 8.74 -9.83
N GLY A 330 -5.19 10.04 -10.09
CA GLY A 330 -5.18 11.06 -9.04
C GLY A 330 -6.51 11.17 -8.29
N LEU A 331 -7.63 11.17 -9.01
CA LEU A 331 -8.97 11.15 -8.42
C LEU A 331 -9.21 9.88 -7.60
N LEU A 332 -8.83 8.71 -8.12
CA LEU A 332 -9.00 7.43 -7.42
C LEU A 332 -8.12 7.30 -6.18
N PHE A 333 -6.89 7.84 -6.18
CA PHE A 333 -6.03 7.89 -5.00
C PHE A 333 -6.61 8.79 -3.90
N ALA A 334 -7.06 9.98 -4.27
CA ALA A 334 -7.73 10.89 -3.34
C ALA A 334 -9.01 10.24 -2.78
N TRP A 335 -9.80 9.64 -3.66
CA TRP A 335 -10.99 8.88 -3.31
C TRP A 335 -10.70 7.75 -2.32
N LEU A 336 -9.72 6.91 -2.62
CA LEU A 336 -9.39 5.71 -1.84
C LEU A 336 -9.09 6.05 -0.38
N MET A 337 -8.33 7.13 -0.13
CA MET A 337 -7.99 7.56 1.23
C MET A 337 -9.22 8.04 2.01
N VAL A 338 -10.05 8.88 1.41
CA VAL A 338 -11.28 9.38 2.06
C VAL A 338 -12.27 8.23 2.27
N PHE A 339 -12.45 7.39 1.25
CA PHE A 339 -13.33 6.24 1.26
C PHE A 339 -12.99 5.27 2.39
N VAL A 340 -11.74 4.83 2.51
CA VAL A 340 -11.36 3.85 3.53
C VAL A 340 -11.48 4.43 4.93
N ARG A 341 -11.11 5.70 5.15
CA ARG A 341 -11.30 6.36 6.46
C ARG A 341 -12.78 6.48 6.84
N ALA A 342 -13.62 6.86 5.88
CA ALA A 342 -15.06 7.00 6.11
C ALA A 342 -15.73 5.64 6.36
N VAL A 343 -15.32 4.58 5.66
CA VAL A 343 -15.84 3.22 5.87
C VAL A 343 -15.33 2.62 7.18
N GLU A 344 -14.07 2.85 7.54
CA GLU A 344 -13.51 2.45 8.84
C GLU A 344 -14.29 3.13 9.98
N ALA A 345 -14.56 4.44 9.86
CA ALA A 345 -15.42 5.17 10.81
C ALA A 345 -16.86 4.63 10.83
N TYR A 346 -17.45 4.34 9.67
CA TYR A 346 -18.77 3.72 9.56
C TYR A 346 -18.84 2.38 10.30
N GLY A 347 -17.78 1.58 10.24
CA GLY A 347 -17.65 0.31 10.96
C GLY A 347 -17.36 0.44 12.46
N ALA A 348 -16.85 1.60 12.90
CA ALA A 348 -16.39 1.85 14.27
C ALA A 348 -17.44 2.46 15.21
N VAL A 349 -18.58 2.95 14.71
CA VAL A 349 -19.59 3.69 15.50
C VAL A 349 -19.96 2.97 16.83
N ASP A 350 -19.85 3.75 17.92
CA ASP A 350 -20.10 3.52 19.35
C ASP A 350 -19.04 2.77 20.18
N ASP A 351 -17.97 3.50 20.56
CA ASP A 351 -17.38 3.44 21.92
C ASP A 351 -17.66 4.74 22.72
N ASP A 352 -18.05 5.86 22.07
CA ASP A 352 -18.19 7.17 22.75
C ASP A 352 -19.57 7.40 23.40
N ASP A 353 -20.67 6.88 22.84
CA ASP A 353 -22.03 7.09 23.41
C ASP A 353 -22.36 6.13 24.58
N ALA A 354 -21.61 5.05 24.75
CA ALA A 354 -21.76 4.16 25.91
C ALA A 354 -21.07 4.73 27.17
N GLY A 355 -20.08 5.62 27.02
CA GLY A 355 -19.36 6.25 28.13
C GLY A 355 -20.09 7.45 28.73
N SER A 356 -20.79 8.23 27.89
CA SER A 356 -21.56 9.41 28.32
C SER A 356 -22.84 9.03 29.08
N ALA A 357 -23.55 7.99 28.63
CA ALA A 357 -24.78 7.51 29.29
C ALA A 357 -24.52 6.86 30.67
N VAL A 358 -23.34 6.28 30.90
CA VAL A 358 -22.97 5.68 32.19
C VAL A 358 -22.47 6.73 33.19
N ALA A 359 -21.93 7.86 32.72
CA ALA A 359 -21.56 8.98 33.59
C ALA A 359 -22.82 9.72 34.10
N GLU A 360 -23.81 9.93 33.23
CA GLU A 360 -25.05 10.63 33.60
C GLU A 360 -25.93 9.82 34.56
N HIS A 361 -25.85 8.48 34.53
CA HIS A 361 -26.62 7.63 35.45
C HIS A 361 -25.96 7.41 36.83
N ARG A 362 -24.71 7.85 37.04
CA ARG A 362 -24.03 7.76 38.34
C ARG A 362 -24.09 9.06 39.16
N ASP A 363 -24.50 10.15 38.53
CA ASP A 363 -24.58 11.49 39.13
C ASP A 363 -26.04 11.99 39.34
N GLY A 364 -27.05 11.10 39.21
CA GLY A 364 -28.47 11.39 39.49
C GLY A 364 -29.07 10.47 40.54
#